data_AF-A0A7W8T3X6-F1
#
_entry.id   AF-A0A7W8T3X6-F1
#
_cell.length_a   1.000
_cell.length_b   1.000
_cell.length_c   1.000
_cell.angle_alpha   90.00
_cell.angle_beta   90.00
_cell.angle_gamma   90.00
#
_symmetry.space_group_name_H-M   'P 1'
#
loop_
_entity.id
_entity.type
_entity.pdbx_description
1 polymer ?
#
loop_
_entity_poly.entity_id
_entity_poly.type
_entity_poly.pdbx_seq_one_letter_code
_entity_poly.pdbx_strand_id
1 'polypeptide(L)'
;MIDEVVHVRLPKQRQQAHPATDLVLEVRHRCALAGLQLPRRTTIGRRWARHRELDALKRAALPDALKAPGSPVARYPLEIVQVDHTQADVLLVSEYDRRAIGRPWLTIALDVATTCVLSFYVSMDRPGAATVGLLLTRAALCKEPWLAKIEADADWPMRGIPEVLHLDNAAEFKSRALRSGCREYGIDLMYRPVGRPHFGGHIERLNRTLMERVRGLPGATGSSPKGRKARQSEKTAALTLREFEQWLAIEVARRYHHAAHRGLLGATPADMWRMLGRSSDSRQLSGARDAELQFLIRFLPAASRTIQAYGLTLFHIRYWHPIFVAWRESRRTVTIRYHPEDLSRVFVTAGTRDYLEVRYADMRRPAISLFEQRTALKAIRSEGQRTISEALIFRTVEEQRRVIANARRATARARRRSRKKYVPLDEVLERVVQFRSETSGHDIETVDYDAPVQAFDVEQW
;
A
#
# COMPACT_ATOMS: atom_id res chain seq x y z
N MET A 1 -13.77 10.89 44.60
CA MET A 1 -14.08 9.91 43.54
C MET A 1 -13.78 10.40 42.12
N ILE A 2 -14.46 11.41 41.55
CA ILE A 2 -14.16 11.86 40.16
C ILE A 2 -12.69 12.28 40.02
N ASP A 3 -12.23 13.13 40.93
CA ASP A 3 -10.85 13.66 40.90
C ASP A 3 -9.80 12.57 41.14
N GLU A 4 -10.13 11.57 41.95
CA GLU A 4 -9.25 10.42 42.20
C GLU A 4 -9.08 9.55 40.93
N VAL A 5 -10.18 9.24 40.23
CA VAL A 5 -10.11 8.50 38.96
C VAL A 5 -9.37 9.32 37.91
N VAL A 6 -9.67 10.62 37.82
CA VAL A 6 -9.11 11.54 36.81
C VAL A 6 -7.63 11.84 37.02
N HIS A 7 -7.20 12.12 38.25
CA HIS A 7 -5.85 12.58 38.55
C HIS A 7 -4.89 11.48 39.01
N VAL A 8 -5.38 10.39 39.62
CA VAL A 8 -4.51 9.36 40.23
C VAL A 8 -4.45 8.10 39.38
N ARG A 9 -5.58 7.66 38.82
CA ARG A 9 -5.69 6.34 38.19
C ARG A 9 -5.51 6.38 36.67
N LEU A 10 -6.15 7.33 35.99
CA LEU A 10 -6.02 7.51 34.53
C LEU A 10 -4.58 7.69 34.04
N PRO A 11 -3.71 8.49 34.70
CA PRO A 11 -2.31 8.63 34.27
C PRO A 11 -1.52 7.31 34.31
N LYS A 12 -1.89 6.36 35.20
CA LYS A 12 -1.25 5.05 35.33
C LYS A 12 -1.71 4.04 34.25
N GLN A 13 -2.79 4.34 33.52
CA GLN A 13 -3.40 3.44 32.51
C GLN A 13 -3.42 4.05 31.09
N ARG A 14 -2.51 4.98 30.78
CA ARG A 14 -2.45 5.72 29.49
C ARG A 14 -2.50 4.88 28.21
N GLN A 15 -2.17 3.59 28.26
CA GLN A 15 -2.19 2.68 27.10
C GLN A 15 -3.56 2.07 26.81
N GLN A 16 -4.53 2.20 27.71
CA GLN A 16 -5.90 1.74 27.48
C GLN A 16 -6.70 2.89 26.87
N ALA A 17 -7.20 2.69 25.65
CA ALA A 17 -8.03 3.70 24.98
C ALA A 17 -9.36 3.81 25.73
N HIS A 18 -9.60 4.93 26.41
CA HIS A 18 -10.87 5.19 27.09
C HIS A 18 -11.69 6.21 26.29
N PRO A 19 -12.70 5.77 25.52
CA PRO A 19 -13.84 6.61 25.16
C PRO A 19 -14.33 7.39 26.39
N ALA A 20 -14.82 8.62 26.20
CA ALA A 20 -15.44 9.41 27.28
C ALA A 20 -16.57 8.64 28.00
N THR A 21 -17.16 7.65 27.33
CA THR A 21 -18.16 6.72 27.87
C THR A 21 -17.56 5.82 28.95
N ASP A 22 -16.37 5.27 28.75
CA ASP A 22 -15.73 4.31 29.66
C ASP A 22 -15.30 5.00 30.96
N LEU A 23 -14.80 6.23 30.86
CA LEU A 23 -14.52 7.07 32.03
C LEU A 23 -15.78 7.34 32.86
N VAL A 24 -16.90 7.62 32.20
CA VAL A 24 -18.17 7.88 32.87
C VAL A 24 -18.70 6.63 33.56
N LEU A 25 -18.59 5.47 32.91
CA LEU A 25 -18.98 4.18 33.48
C LEU A 25 -18.12 3.84 34.70
N GLU A 26 -16.80 4.01 34.61
CA GLU A 26 -15.86 3.69 35.68
C GLU A 26 -16.08 4.58 36.92
N VAL A 27 -16.22 5.89 36.72
CA VAL A 27 -16.49 6.84 37.81
C VAL A 27 -17.82 6.50 38.50
N ARG A 28 -18.85 6.18 37.72
CA ARG A 28 -20.17 5.84 38.24
C ARG A 28 -20.18 4.51 39.00
N HIS A 29 -19.50 3.50 38.47
CA HIS A 29 -19.34 2.19 39.11
C HIS A 29 -18.71 2.33 40.49
N ARG A 30 -17.67 3.16 40.63
CA ARG A 30 -17.02 3.40 41.93
C ARG A 30 -17.84 4.23 42.88
N CYS A 31 -18.56 5.25 42.39
CA CYS A 31 -19.52 5.96 43.23
C CYS A 31 -20.55 4.98 43.80
N ALA A 32 -21.04 4.04 42.98
CA ALA A 32 -21.98 3.00 43.44
C ALA A 32 -21.35 2.07 44.49
N LEU A 33 -20.13 1.56 44.27
CA LEU A 33 -19.42 0.72 45.24
C LEU A 33 -19.13 1.44 46.57
N ALA A 34 -18.96 2.76 46.53
CA ALA A 34 -18.71 3.58 47.70
C ALA A 34 -19.99 4.16 48.34
N GLY A 35 -21.18 3.79 47.86
CA GLY A 35 -22.46 4.32 48.37
C GLY A 35 -22.67 5.82 48.11
N LEU A 36 -21.96 6.40 47.15
CA LEU A 36 -22.03 7.83 46.82
C LEU A 36 -23.04 8.09 45.70
N GLN A 37 -23.64 9.28 45.70
CA GLN A 37 -24.52 9.72 44.62
C GLN A 37 -23.81 9.70 43.26
N LEU A 38 -24.51 9.16 42.25
CA LEU A 38 -23.94 9.01 40.92
C LEU A 38 -23.82 10.37 40.20
N PRO A 39 -22.61 10.79 39.80
CA PRO A 39 -22.43 12.05 39.12
C PRO A 39 -23.06 12.04 37.72
N ARG A 40 -23.55 13.23 37.30
CA ARG A 40 -24.03 13.45 35.93
C ARG A 40 -22.86 13.36 34.94
N ARG A 41 -23.13 12.80 33.75
CA ARG A 41 -22.15 12.67 32.66
C ARG A 41 -21.50 14.01 32.31
N THR A 42 -22.26 15.10 32.31
CA THR A 42 -21.77 16.46 32.03
C THR A 42 -20.77 16.96 33.08
N THR A 43 -20.95 16.60 34.35
CA THR A 43 -20.04 16.95 35.45
C THR A 43 -18.69 16.23 35.30
N ILE A 44 -18.72 14.93 34.97
CA ILE A 44 -17.52 14.13 34.70
C ILE A 44 -16.80 14.68 33.46
N GLY A 45 -17.55 14.98 32.40
CA GLY A 45 -17.01 15.56 31.16
C GLY A 45 -16.32 16.91 31.38
N ARG A 46 -16.91 17.82 32.17
CA ARG A 46 -16.30 19.11 32.51
C ARG A 46 -15.01 18.95 33.32
N ARG A 47 -15.01 18.09 34.35
CA ARG A 47 -13.81 17.82 35.16
C ARG A 47 -12.70 17.14 34.33
N TRP A 48 -13.06 16.26 33.41
CA TRP A 48 -12.13 15.65 32.47
C TRP A 48 -11.51 16.67 31.50
N ALA A 49 -12.32 17.56 30.92
CA ALA A 49 -11.83 18.62 30.04
C ALA A 49 -10.84 19.54 30.77
N ARG A 50 -11.20 19.99 31.99
CA ARG A 50 -10.33 20.80 32.85
C ARG A 50 -9.03 20.07 33.21
N HIS A 51 -9.08 18.77 33.50
CA HIS A 51 -7.88 17.99 33.74
C HIS A 51 -6.98 17.90 32.49
N ARG A 52 -7.56 17.67 31.30
CA ARG A 52 -6.79 17.63 30.05
C ARG A 52 -6.11 18.96 29.75
N GLU A 53 -6.78 20.06 30.02
CA GLU A 53 -6.23 21.41 29.86
C GLU A 53 -5.07 21.66 30.83
N LEU A 54 -5.24 21.34 32.12
CA LEU A 54 -4.16 21.42 33.12
C LEU A 54 -2.97 20.49 32.78
N ASP A 55 -3.24 19.28 32.29
CA ASP A 55 -2.22 18.32 31.85
C ASP A 55 -1.54 18.79 30.54
N ALA A 56 -2.24 19.53 29.67
CA ALA A 56 -1.64 20.17 28.50
C ALA A 56 -0.74 21.34 28.89
N LEU A 57 -1.16 22.19 29.83
CA LEU A 57 -0.36 23.28 30.38
C LEU A 57 0.90 22.77 31.10
N LYS A 58 0.77 21.69 31.88
CA LYS A 58 1.93 21.02 32.50
C LYS A 58 2.91 20.48 31.46
N ARG A 59 2.42 19.96 30.33
CA ARG A 59 3.28 19.55 29.21
C ARG A 59 3.97 20.72 28.53
N ALA A 60 3.28 21.85 28.39
CA ALA A 60 3.85 23.08 27.84
C ALA A 60 4.97 23.67 28.73
N ALA A 61 4.96 23.37 30.03
CA ALA A 61 6.00 23.76 30.98
C ALA A 61 7.21 22.80 31.05
N LEU A 62 7.17 21.65 30.34
CA LEU A 62 8.31 20.75 30.28
C LEU A 62 9.44 21.36 29.42
N PRO A 63 10.73 21.09 29.73
CA PRO A 63 11.85 21.56 28.89
C PRO A 63 11.73 21.16 27.42
N ASP A 64 11.04 20.06 27.18
CA ASP A 64 10.73 19.49 25.87
C ASP A 64 9.74 20.29 25.01
N ALA A 65 8.94 21.16 25.62
CA ALA A 65 8.00 22.06 24.94
C ALA A 65 8.64 23.40 24.53
N LEU A 66 9.80 23.74 25.10
CA LEU A 66 10.63 24.87 24.64
C LEU A 66 11.28 24.60 23.28
N LYS A 67 11.42 23.32 22.91
CA LYS A 67 11.82 22.93 21.56
C LYS A 67 10.59 22.99 20.66
N ALA A 68 10.52 24.01 19.81
CA ALA A 68 9.56 24.04 18.71
C ALA A 68 9.61 22.69 17.98
N PRO A 69 8.47 22.07 17.60
CA PRO A 69 8.48 20.86 16.81
C PRO A 69 9.23 21.13 15.49
N GLY A 70 10.47 20.69 15.40
CA GLY A 70 11.24 20.77 14.18
C GLY A 70 10.78 19.67 13.24
N SER A 71 10.16 20.04 12.12
CA SER A 71 10.14 19.14 10.96
C SER A 71 11.59 18.95 10.52
N PRO A 72 12.02 17.72 10.18
CA PRO A 72 13.34 17.54 9.58
C PRO A 72 13.45 18.45 8.35
N VAL A 73 14.50 19.26 8.29
CA VAL A 73 14.81 20.11 7.15
C VAL A 73 15.92 19.43 6.38
N ALA A 74 15.69 19.19 5.09
CA ALA A 74 16.68 18.68 4.17
C ALA A 74 16.98 19.76 3.12
N ARG A 75 18.25 19.88 2.75
CA ARG A 75 18.84 20.90 1.87
C ARG A 75 19.05 20.37 0.46
N TYR A 76 19.33 19.08 0.31
CA TYR A 76 19.56 18.43 -0.97
C TYR A 76 18.82 17.09 -1.05
N PRO A 77 18.56 16.57 -2.26
CA PRO A 77 17.85 15.31 -2.44
C PRO A 77 18.62 14.18 -1.79
N LEU A 78 17.91 13.21 -1.24
CA LEU A 78 18.42 12.03 -0.55
C LEU A 78 19.09 12.32 0.81
N GLU A 79 19.17 13.56 1.30
CA GLU A 79 19.67 13.84 2.66
C GLU A 79 18.74 13.18 3.71
N ILE A 80 17.43 13.40 3.59
CA ILE A 80 16.44 12.79 4.49
C ILE A 80 15.27 12.24 3.67
N VAL A 81 15.01 10.94 3.84
CA VAL A 81 13.86 10.25 3.26
C VAL A 81 12.93 9.78 4.36
N GLN A 82 11.68 10.21 4.31
CA GLN A 82 10.63 9.75 5.21
C GLN A 82 9.97 8.49 4.66
N VAL A 83 9.77 7.49 5.52
CA VAL A 83 8.96 6.31 5.20
C VAL A 83 7.79 6.21 6.14
N ASP A 84 6.62 5.88 5.59
CA ASP A 84 5.38 5.71 6.32
C ASP A 84 4.53 4.62 5.69
N HIS A 85 3.71 3.98 6.52
CA HIS A 85 2.76 2.96 6.13
C HIS A 85 1.33 3.47 6.37
N THR A 86 0.48 3.40 5.37
CA THR A 86 -0.95 3.74 5.50
C THR A 86 -1.81 2.71 4.80
N GLN A 87 -3.04 2.52 5.27
CA GLN A 87 -4.00 1.68 4.57
C GLN A 87 -4.77 2.54 3.56
N ALA A 88 -4.71 2.20 2.27
CA ALA A 88 -5.36 3.01 1.25
C ALA A 88 -6.89 2.98 1.42
N ASP A 89 -7.56 4.12 1.26
CA ASP A 89 -9.02 4.24 1.39
C ASP A 89 -9.77 3.70 0.15
N VAL A 90 -9.42 2.51 -0.35
CA VAL A 90 -10.07 1.83 -1.50
C VAL A 90 -10.18 0.33 -1.27
N LEU A 91 -11.34 -0.25 -1.59
CA LEU A 91 -11.52 -1.69 -1.69
C LEU A 91 -11.06 -2.18 -3.05
N LEU A 92 -10.18 -3.16 -3.03
CA LEU A 92 -9.73 -3.85 -4.23
C LEU A 92 -10.50 -5.15 -4.41
N VAL A 93 -10.49 -5.64 -5.65
CA VAL A 93 -11.05 -6.93 -6.01
C VAL A 93 -9.98 -7.93 -6.36
N SER A 94 -10.29 -9.19 -6.09
CA SER A 94 -9.54 -10.36 -6.51
C SER A 94 -9.38 -10.40 -8.03
N GLU A 95 -8.20 -10.79 -8.52
CA GLU A 95 -8.02 -11.06 -9.94
C GLU A 95 -8.79 -12.29 -10.43
N TYR A 96 -9.19 -13.18 -9.49
CA TYR A 96 -9.79 -14.49 -9.75
C TYR A 96 -11.30 -14.39 -9.98
N ASP A 97 -12.04 -13.95 -8.96
CA ASP A 97 -13.50 -13.97 -8.90
C ASP A 97 -14.10 -12.56 -8.85
N ARG A 98 -13.25 -11.52 -8.93
CA ARG A 98 -13.62 -10.11 -8.85
C ARG A 98 -14.41 -9.74 -7.60
N ARG A 99 -14.33 -10.56 -6.54
CA ARG A 99 -14.88 -10.25 -5.23
C ARG A 99 -13.96 -9.31 -4.48
N ALA A 100 -14.52 -8.49 -3.60
CA ALA A 100 -13.75 -7.58 -2.77
C ALA A 100 -12.79 -8.37 -1.86
N ILE A 101 -11.51 -8.03 -1.90
CA ILE A 101 -10.43 -8.65 -1.10
C ILE A 101 -9.94 -7.76 0.05
N GLY A 102 -10.54 -6.59 0.20
CA GLY A 102 -10.21 -5.63 1.25
C GLY A 102 -9.37 -4.46 0.76
N ARG A 103 -8.76 -3.75 1.72
CA ARG A 103 -8.00 -2.53 1.47
C ARG A 103 -6.50 -2.81 1.52
N PRO A 104 -5.73 -2.35 0.53
CA PRO A 104 -4.29 -2.58 0.50
C PRO A 104 -3.58 -1.65 1.49
N TRP A 105 -2.43 -2.12 1.95
CA TRP A 105 -1.41 -1.30 2.60
C TRP A 105 -0.52 -0.64 1.55
N LEU A 106 -0.27 0.63 1.77
CA LEU A 106 0.60 1.48 0.97
C LEU A 106 1.78 1.91 1.83
N THR A 107 2.98 1.56 1.38
CA THR A 107 4.24 2.02 1.97
C THR A 107 4.88 3.00 1.02
N ILE A 108 5.28 4.19 1.49
CA ILE A 108 5.84 5.23 0.62
C ILE A 108 7.17 5.71 1.18
N ALA A 109 8.14 5.97 0.29
CA ALA A 109 9.36 6.71 0.58
C ALA A 109 9.29 8.10 -0.07
N LEU A 110 9.40 9.16 0.74
CA LEU A 110 9.31 10.55 0.32
C LEU A 110 10.63 11.28 0.64
N ASP A 111 11.19 11.94 -0.37
CA ASP A 111 12.31 12.87 -0.20
C ASP A 111 11.84 14.17 0.46
N VAL A 112 12.50 14.59 1.55
CA VAL A 112 12.08 15.77 2.32
C VAL A 112 12.42 17.08 1.60
N ALA A 113 13.58 17.15 0.94
CA ALA A 113 14.07 18.39 0.31
C ALA A 113 13.23 18.77 -0.91
N THR A 114 12.88 17.79 -1.75
CA THR A 114 12.19 18.01 -3.01
C THR A 114 10.71 17.67 -2.95
N THR A 115 10.26 17.02 -1.87
CA THR A 115 8.92 16.41 -1.78
C THR A 115 8.64 15.39 -2.89
N CYS A 116 9.67 14.84 -3.54
CA CYS A 116 9.48 13.76 -4.49
C CYS A 116 9.17 12.45 -3.78
N VAL A 117 8.15 11.75 -4.25
CA VAL A 117 8.03 10.32 -3.95
C VAL A 117 9.18 9.59 -4.64
N LEU A 118 10.04 8.93 -3.88
CA LEU A 118 11.12 8.10 -4.41
C LEU A 118 10.60 6.73 -4.82
N SER A 119 9.70 6.14 -4.05
CA SER A 119 9.06 4.87 -4.39
C SER A 119 7.84 4.63 -3.52
N PHE A 120 7.02 3.67 -3.93
CA PHE A 120 6.00 3.10 -3.06
C PHE A 120 5.94 1.58 -3.23
N TYR A 121 5.32 0.89 -2.28
CA TYR A 121 5.00 -0.53 -2.33
C TYR A 121 3.56 -0.76 -1.89
N VAL A 122 2.79 -1.52 -2.69
CA VAL A 122 1.39 -1.85 -2.40
C VAL A 122 1.28 -3.35 -2.08
N SER A 123 0.61 -3.69 -0.98
CA SER A 123 0.37 -5.09 -0.60
C SER A 123 -1.00 -5.27 0.06
N MET A 124 -1.57 -6.47 -0.03
CA MET A 124 -2.74 -6.84 0.78
C MET A 124 -2.35 -7.20 2.21
N ASP A 125 -1.11 -7.64 2.43
CA ASP A 125 -0.59 -7.98 3.74
C ASP A 125 -0.11 -6.72 4.48
N ARG A 126 -0.14 -6.76 5.82
CA ARG A 126 0.43 -5.70 6.65
C ARG A 126 1.93 -5.53 6.34
N PRO A 127 2.45 -4.29 6.25
CA PRO A 127 3.86 -4.06 5.98
C PRO A 127 4.74 -4.77 7.01
N GLY A 128 5.83 -5.35 6.50
CA GLY A 128 6.87 -5.96 7.31
C GLY A 128 8.24 -5.51 6.83
N ALA A 129 9.29 -6.06 7.47
CA ALA A 129 10.68 -5.79 7.09
C ALA A 129 10.95 -6.00 5.59
N ALA A 130 10.34 -7.03 5.00
CA ALA A 130 10.42 -7.33 3.57
C ALA A 130 9.91 -6.18 2.70
N THR A 131 8.77 -5.59 3.07
CA THR A 131 8.13 -4.47 2.37
C THR A 131 9.05 -3.26 2.36
N VAL A 132 9.65 -2.94 3.51
CA VAL A 132 10.60 -1.83 3.64
C VAL A 132 11.84 -2.08 2.78
N GLY A 133 12.40 -3.30 2.78
CA GLY A 133 13.56 -3.63 1.95
C GLY A 133 13.29 -3.50 0.44
N LEU A 134 12.13 -3.97 -0.02
CA LEU A 134 11.71 -3.81 -1.43
C LEU A 134 11.45 -2.35 -1.80
N LEU A 135 10.85 -1.57 -0.89
CA LEU A 135 10.63 -0.13 -1.06
C LEU A 135 11.96 0.60 -1.27
N LEU A 136 12.94 0.36 -0.40
CA LEU A 136 14.26 0.98 -0.46
C LEU A 136 15.01 0.57 -1.72
N THR A 137 14.90 -0.69 -2.13
CA THR A 137 15.49 -1.16 -3.39
C THR A 137 14.87 -0.44 -4.58
N ARG A 138 13.55 -0.32 -4.64
CA ARG A 138 12.86 0.44 -5.70
C ARG A 138 13.20 1.93 -5.66
N ALA A 139 13.46 2.51 -4.48
CA ALA A 139 13.91 3.88 -4.35
C ALA A 139 15.32 4.07 -4.91
N ALA A 140 16.24 3.15 -4.64
CA ALA A 140 17.63 3.24 -5.05
C ALA A 140 17.86 2.94 -6.55
N LEU A 141 17.07 2.04 -7.13
CA LEU A 141 17.25 1.56 -8.50
C LEU A 141 16.40 2.31 -9.55
N CYS A 142 16.76 2.09 -10.82
CA CYS A 142 15.94 2.47 -11.96
C CYS A 142 14.55 1.81 -11.87
N LYS A 143 13.50 2.58 -12.22
CA LYS A 143 12.10 2.17 -12.07
C LYS A 143 11.50 1.64 -13.36
N GLU A 144 12.15 1.88 -14.49
CA GLU A 144 11.76 1.49 -15.84
C GLU A 144 11.42 0.00 -15.93
N PRO A 145 12.21 -0.94 -15.38
CA PRO A 145 11.83 -2.36 -15.39
C PRO A 145 10.54 -2.66 -14.60
N TRP A 146 10.33 -1.95 -13.49
CA TRP A 146 9.12 -2.11 -12.67
C TRP A 146 7.91 -1.44 -13.33
N LEU A 147 8.06 -0.23 -13.88
CA LEU A 147 7.03 0.49 -14.63
C LEU A 147 6.57 -0.33 -15.84
N ALA A 148 7.50 -0.94 -16.59
CA ALA A 148 7.18 -1.86 -17.68
C ALA A 148 6.40 -3.09 -17.19
N LYS A 149 6.79 -3.71 -16.05
CA LYS A 149 6.09 -4.86 -15.46
C LYS A 149 4.63 -4.54 -15.09
N ILE A 150 4.36 -3.34 -14.58
CA ILE A 150 3.01 -2.89 -14.24
C ILE A 150 2.29 -2.19 -15.40
N GLU A 151 2.92 -2.11 -16.58
CA GLU A 151 2.40 -1.45 -17.79
C GLU A 151 2.06 0.03 -17.55
N ALA A 152 2.80 0.69 -16.65
CA ALA A 152 2.64 2.13 -16.38
C ALA A 152 3.52 2.94 -17.34
N ASP A 153 2.88 3.63 -18.28
CA ASP A 153 3.54 4.62 -19.12
C ASP A 153 3.81 5.88 -18.27
N ALA A 154 5.02 6.03 -17.73
CA ALA A 154 5.45 7.20 -16.97
C ALA A 154 6.98 7.30 -16.91
N ASP A 155 7.51 8.51 -16.74
CA ASP A 155 8.92 8.73 -16.39
C ASP A 155 9.05 8.93 -14.88
N TRP A 156 10.07 8.32 -14.27
CA TRP A 156 10.32 8.41 -12.83
C TRP A 156 11.83 8.37 -12.55
N PRO A 157 12.55 9.47 -12.80
CA PRO A 157 14.00 9.51 -12.73
C PRO A 157 14.56 9.55 -11.30
N MET A 158 13.72 9.85 -10.30
CA MET A 158 14.16 9.98 -8.90
C MET A 158 14.65 8.65 -8.36
N ARG A 159 15.97 8.54 -8.11
CA ARG A 159 16.60 7.36 -7.55
C ARG A 159 17.86 7.70 -6.75
N GLY A 160 18.23 6.82 -5.83
CA GLY A 160 19.50 6.85 -5.12
C GLY A 160 19.38 6.37 -3.67
N ILE A 161 20.51 6.37 -2.98
CA ILE A 161 20.66 5.91 -1.60
C ILE A 161 20.52 7.12 -0.67
N PRO A 162 19.57 7.10 0.29
CA PRO A 162 19.45 8.17 1.27
C PRO A 162 20.61 8.19 2.27
N GLU A 163 20.94 9.37 2.79
CA GLU A 163 21.81 9.49 3.95
C GLU A 163 21.06 9.13 5.23
N VAL A 164 19.84 9.65 5.40
CA VAL A 164 19.01 9.38 6.57
C VAL A 164 17.66 8.82 6.16
N LEU A 165 17.28 7.68 6.75
CA LEU A 165 15.91 7.18 6.76
C LEU A 165 15.20 7.62 8.03
N HIS A 166 14.21 8.49 7.86
CA HIS A 166 13.34 8.94 8.93
C HIS A 166 12.07 8.07 9.00
N LEU A 167 12.01 7.24 10.05
CA LEU A 167 11.04 6.15 10.19
C LEU A 167 10.15 6.35 11.42
N ASP A 168 8.95 5.78 11.40
CA ASP A 168 8.17 5.64 12.64
C ASP A 168 8.77 4.55 13.56
N ASN A 169 8.20 4.36 14.75
CA ASN A 169 8.70 3.37 15.73
C ASN A 169 8.21 1.94 15.51
N ALA A 170 7.60 1.62 14.37
CA ALA A 170 7.05 0.31 14.11
C ALA A 170 8.12 -0.79 14.12
N ALA A 171 7.70 -2.02 14.45
CA ALA A 171 8.63 -3.13 14.70
C ALA A 171 9.37 -3.55 13.42
N GLU A 172 8.73 -3.41 12.27
CA GLU A 172 9.28 -3.67 10.93
C GLU A 172 10.55 -2.87 10.64
N PHE A 173 10.63 -1.63 11.12
CA PHE A 173 11.78 -0.75 10.98
C PHE A 173 12.95 -1.09 11.92
N LYS A 174 12.79 -2.09 12.79
CA LYS A 174 13.84 -2.54 13.71
C LYS A 174 14.48 -3.86 13.27
N SER A 175 14.13 -4.38 12.09
CA SER A 175 14.63 -5.66 11.59
C SER A 175 16.15 -5.69 11.40
N ARG A 176 16.75 -6.88 11.62
CA ARG A 176 18.20 -7.09 11.45
C ARG A 176 18.64 -6.87 9.99
N ALA A 177 17.83 -7.29 9.02
CA ALA A 177 18.13 -7.11 7.60
C ALA A 177 18.22 -5.62 7.24
N LEU A 178 17.23 -4.81 7.64
CA LEU A 178 17.23 -3.37 7.41
C LEU A 178 18.44 -2.69 8.04
N ARG A 179 18.69 -2.91 9.35
CA ARG A 179 19.84 -2.32 10.05
C ARG A 179 21.17 -2.71 9.40
N SER A 180 21.28 -3.97 8.97
CA SER A 180 22.50 -4.48 8.34
C SER A 180 22.74 -3.90 6.95
N GLY A 181 21.69 -3.69 6.16
CA GLY A 181 21.79 -3.03 4.86
C GLY A 181 22.07 -1.54 4.98
N CYS A 182 21.35 -0.84 5.86
CA CYS A 182 21.57 0.57 6.12
C CYS A 182 23.03 0.85 6.54
N ARG A 183 23.57 0.09 7.49
CA ARG A 183 24.97 0.23 7.92
C ARG A 183 25.99 0.01 6.79
N GLU A 184 25.72 -0.91 5.88
CA GLU A 184 26.65 -1.23 4.79
C GLU A 184 26.68 -0.16 3.70
N TYR A 185 25.53 0.45 3.43
CA TYR A 185 25.40 1.52 2.45
C TYR A 185 25.46 2.93 3.06
N GLY A 186 25.90 3.04 4.32
CA GLY A 186 26.07 4.32 5.01
C GLY A 186 24.77 5.12 5.16
N ILE A 187 23.67 4.43 5.43
CA ILE A 187 22.34 5.00 5.68
C ILE A 187 22.10 5.02 7.20
N ASP A 188 21.83 6.20 7.75
CA ASP A 188 21.48 6.39 9.14
C ASP A 188 19.98 6.17 9.38
N LEU A 189 19.65 5.50 10.47
CA LEU A 189 18.26 5.25 10.88
C LEU A 189 17.86 6.25 11.96
N MET A 190 16.94 7.16 11.61
CA MET A 190 16.37 8.14 12.52
C MET A 190 14.92 7.79 12.83
N TYR A 191 14.63 7.43 14.08
CA TYR A 191 13.28 7.10 14.52
C TYR A 191 12.57 8.33 15.09
N ARG A 192 11.28 8.51 14.79
CA ARG A 192 10.45 9.57 15.39
C ARG A 192 10.49 9.46 16.93
N PRO A 193 10.54 10.56 17.69
CA PRO A 193 10.41 10.51 19.14
C PRO A 193 9.07 9.89 19.58
N VAL A 194 9.11 9.03 20.61
CA VAL A 194 7.89 8.37 21.11
C VAL A 194 6.90 9.41 21.65
N GLY A 195 5.64 9.34 21.21
CA GLY A 195 4.58 10.22 21.69
C GLY A 195 4.55 11.63 21.10
N ARG A 196 5.36 11.93 20.07
CA ARG A 196 5.33 13.23 19.36
C ARG A 196 4.95 13.06 17.88
N PRO A 197 3.69 13.31 17.49
CA PRO A 197 3.22 13.11 16.12
C PRO A 197 3.79 14.11 15.11
N HIS A 198 4.29 15.27 15.55
CA HIS A 198 4.64 16.40 14.68
C HIS A 198 5.87 16.20 13.76
N PHE A 199 6.59 15.08 13.85
CA PHE A 199 7.81 14.85 13.05
C PHE A 199 7.53 14.26 11.64
N GLY A 200 6.29 13.85 11.34
CA GLY A 200 5.89 13.22 10.07
C GLY A 200 5.26 14.16 9.02
N GLY A 201 5.33 15.48 9.20
CA GLY A 201 4.46 16.42 8.48
C GLY A 201 4.51 16.37 6.94
N HIS A 202 5.66 16.03 6.33
CA HIS A 202 5.80 15.92 4.87
C HIS A 202 5.07 14.68 4.34
N ILE A 203 5.37 13.49 4.87
CA ILE A 203 4.75 12.25 4.42
C ILE A 203 3.27 12.14 4.80
N GLU A 204 2.86 12.68 5.95
CA GLU A 204 1.45 12.76 6.33
C GLU A 204 0.64 13.64 5.37
N ARG A 205 1.23 14.75 4.90
CA ARG A 205 0.61 15.62 3.89
C ARG A 205 0.49 14.89 2.55
N LEU A 206 1.53 14.22 2.10
CA LEU A 206 1.48 13.38 0.90
C LEU A 206 0.37 12.33 1.02
N ASN A 207 0.33 11.58 2.13
CA ASN A 207 -0.68 10.55 2.37
C ASN A 207 -2.09 11.12 2.25
N ARG A 208 -2.36 12.31 2.83
CA ARG A 208 -3.64 13.00 2.67
C ARG A 208 -3.94 13.33 1.20
N THR A 209 -2.98 13.91 0.48
CA THR A 209 -3.13 14.22 -0.95
C THR A 209 -3.45 12.97 -1.77
N LEU A 210 -2.72 11.86 -1.56
CA LEU A 210 -2.99 10.61 -2.27
C LEU A 210 -4.36 10.03 -1.90
N MET A 211 -4.73 10.05 -0.61
CA MET A 211 -6.06 9.57 -0.19
C MET A 211 -7.20 10.40 -0.78
N GLU A 212 -7.02 11.71 -0.96
CA GLU A 212 -7.98 12.56 -1.67
C GLU A 212 -8.17 12.13 -3.13
N ARG A 213 -7.09 11.70 -3.81
CA ARG A 213 -7.16 11.16 -5.18
C ARG A 213 -7.85 9.81 -5.22
N VAL A 214 -7.51 8.93 -4.28
CA VAL A 214 -8.12 7.61 -4.12
C VAL A 214 -9.64 7.70 -3.91
N ARG A 215 -10.15 8.79 -3.33
CA ARG A 215 -11.61 8.99 -3.15
C ARG A 215 -12.40 9.04 -4.47
N GLY A 216 -11.75 9.36 -5.58
CA GLY A 216 -12.37 9.37 -6.91
C GLY A 216 -12.43 7.99 -7.58
N LEU A 217 -11.84 6.96 -6.97
CA LEU A 217 -11.76 5.62 -7.56
C LEU A 217 -13.00 4.77 -7.29
N PRO A 218 -13.33 3.82 -8.20
CA PRO A 218 -14.30 2.78 -7.91
C PRO A 218 -13.84 1.93 -6.70
N GLY A 219 -14.73 1.73 -5.73
CA GLY A 219 -14.40 1.06 -4.48
C GLY A 219 -13.83 1.98 -3.40
N ALA A 220 -13.74 3.29 -3.62
CA ALA A 220 -13.30 4.24 -2.62
C ALA A 220 -14.13 4.14 -1.33
N THR A 221 -13.43 4.02 -0.21
CA THR A 221 -14.02 3.98 1.14
C THR A 221 -14.01 5.36 1.77
N GLY A 222 -14.89 5.61 2.74
CA GLY A 222 -14.82 6.83 3.54
C GLY A 222 -13.59 6.84 4.45
N SER A 223 -13.08 8.03 4.78
CA SER A 223 -11.96 8.22 5.71
C SER A 223 -12.34 7.97 7.18
N SER A 224 -13.65 7.89 7.50
CA SER A 224 -14.16 7.61 8.85
C SER A 224 -15.00 6.33 8.88
N PRO A 225 -15.08 5.60 10.02
CA PRO A 225 -15.93 4.41 10.15
C PRO A 225 -17.39 4.64 9.74
N LYS A 226 -17.92 5.85 9.99
CA LYS A 226 -19.28 6.25 9.61
C LYS A 226 -19.40 6.47 8.09
N GLY A 227 -18.42 7.13 7.47
CA GLY A 227 -18.35 7.31 6.01
C GLY A 227 -18.11 6.00 5.24
N ARG A 228 -17.45 5.01 5.86
CA ARG A 228 -17.25 3.67 5.29
C ARG A 228 -18.55 2.87 5.17
N LYS A 229 -19.44 2.98 6.16
CA LYS A 229 -20.76 2.32 6.11
C LYS A 229 -21.74 2.98 5.14
N ALA A 230 -21.60 4.28 4.89
CA ALA A 230 -22.49 5.03 4.00
C ALA A 230 -22.20 4.80 2.51
N ARG A 231 -20.94 4.51 2.14
CA ARG A 231 -20.59 4.18 0.76
C ARG A 231 -20.78 2.69 0.50
N GLN A 232 -21.46 2.34 -0.59
CA GLN A 232 -21.54 0.97 -1.10
C GLN A 232 -20.23 0.59 -1.82
N SER A 233 -19.09 0.76 -1.14
CA SER A 233 -17.76 0.58 -1.72
C SER A 233 -17.55 -0.84 -2.26
N GLU A 234 -18.12 -1.86 -1.60
CA GLU A 234 -18.05 -3.25 -2.08
C GLU A 234 -18.71 -3.45 -3.44
N LYS A 235 -19.83 -2.74 -3.71
CA LYS A 235 -20.55 -2.84 -4.99
C LYS A 235 -19.87 -2.09 -6.13
N THR A 236 -19.06 -1.09 -5.79
CA THR A 236 -18.35 -0.25 -6.77
C THR A 236 -16.90 -0.66 -6.96
N ALA A 237 -16.35 -1.54 -6.10
CA ALA A 237 -14.97 -1.99 -6.18
C ALA A 237 -14.68 -2.66 -7.52
N ALA A 238 -13.68 -2.16 -8.23
CA ALA A 238 -13.38 -2.61 -9.58
C ALA A 238 -11.88 -2.73 -9.89
N LEU A 239 -10.98 -2.32 -9.01
CA LEU A 239 -9.54 -2.38 -9.28
C LEU A 239 -8.92 -3.61 -8.63
N THR A 240 -8.11 -4.35 -9.38
CA THR A 240 -7.18 -5.33 -8.79
C THR A 240 -5.99 -4.62 -8.14
N LEU A 241 -5.19 -5.37 -7.37
CA LEU A 241 -3.94 -4.86 -6.81
C LEU A 241 -3.00 -4.30 -7.89
N ARG A 242 -2.85 -5.02 -9.02
CA ARG A 242 -2.01 -4.60 -10.14
C ARG A 242 -2.57 -3.34 -10.83
N GLU A 243 -3.88 -3.28 -11.07
CA GLU A 243 -4.53 -2.11 -11.67
C GLU A 243 -4.39 -0.88 -10.77
N PHE A 244 -4.50 -1.04 -9.44
CA PHE A 244 -4.28 0.03 -8.48
C PHE A 244 -2.82 0.47 -8.40
N GLU A 245 -1.86 -0.47 -8.45
CA GLU A 245 -0.42 -0.18 -8.49
C GLU A 245 -0.06 0.64 -9.74
N GLN A 246 -0.56 0.25 -10.91
CA GLN A 246 -0.40 0.97 -12.18
C GLN A 246 -1.01 2.37 -12.11
N TRP A 247 -2.25 2.49 -11.63
CA TRP A 247 -2.91 3.79 -11.46
C TRP A 247 -2.11 4.71 -10.54
N LEU A 248 -1.65 4.20 -9.40
CA LEU A 248 -0.89 4.97 -8.42
C LEU A 248 0.46 5.42 -8.99
N ALA A 249 1.12 4.57 -9.79
CA ALA A 249 2.36 4.93 -10.47
C ALA A 249 2.15 6.13 -11.41
N ILE A 250 1.08 6.11 -12.21
CA ILE A 250 0.72 7.19 -13.12
C ILE A 250 0.34 8.47 -12.35
N GLU A 251 -0.49 8.36 -11.31
CA GLU A 251 -0.92 9.50 -10.49
C GLU A 251 0.27 10.19 -9.81
N VAL A 252 1.24 9.41 -9.30
CA VAL A 252 2.43 9.98 -8.67
C VAL A 252 3.36 10.60 -9.72
N ALA A 253 3.74 9.83 -10.74
CA ALA A 253 4.77 10.23 -11.69
C ALA A 253 4.32 11.36 -12.62
N ARG A 254 3.12 11.26 -13.22
CA ARG A 254 2.67 12.24 -14.21
C ARG A 254 2.02 13.47 -13.60
N ARG A 255 1.38 13.32 -12.44
CA ARG A 255 0.59 14.40 -11.84
C ARG A 255 1.23 14.97 -10.59
N TYR A 256 1.44 14.16 -9.55
CA TYR A 256 1.94 14.69 -8.28
C TYR A 256 3.31 15.35 -8.43
N HIS A 257 4.25 14.70 -9.11
CA HIS A 257 5.60 15.25 -9.31
C HIS A 257 5.63 16.52 -10.16
N HIS A 258 4.60 16.77 -10.97
CA HIS A 258 4.50 17.93 -11.86
C HIS A 258 3.46 18.96 -11.41
N ALA A 259 2.86 18.78 -10.24
CA ALA A 259 1.91 19.75 -9.68
C ALA A 259 2.64 20.79 -8.82
N ALA A 260 2.22 22.05 -8.91
CA ALA A 260 2.71 23.12 -8.06
C ALA A 260 2.49 22.77 -6.58
N HIS A 261 3.56 22.85 -5.78
CA HIS A 261 3.52 22.44 -4.39
C HIS A 261 3.70 23.64 -3.46
N ARG A 262 2.70 23.90 -2.59
CA ARG A 262 2.74 25.04 -1.64
C ARG A 262 3.94 25.00 -0.70
N GLY A 263 4.36 23.80 -0.29
CA GLY A 263 5.55 23.63 0.56
C GLY A 263 6.88 23.90 -0.17
N LEU A 264 6.85 24.06 -1.50
CA LEU A 264 7.99 24.40 -2.36
C LEU A 264 7.80 25.77 -3.01
N LEU A 265 7.00 26.66 -2.41
CA LEU A 265 6.74 28.02 -2.91
C LEU A 265 6.21 28.05 -4.36
N GLY A 266 5.46 27.02 -4.77
CA GLY A 266 4.86 26.93 -6.10
C GLY A 266 5.68 26.10 -7.11
N ALA A 267 6.93 25.76 -6.81
CA ALA A 267 7.71 24.83 -7.63
C ALA A 267 7.09 23.42 -7.62
N THR A 268 7.36 22.64 -8.67
CA THR A 268 6.96 21.23 -8.72
C THR A 268 8.02 20.35 -8.05
N PRO A 269 7.65 19.19 -7.47
CA PRO A 269 8.62 18.25 -6.93
C PRO A 269 9.70 17.85 -7.95
N ALA A 270 9.31 17.58 -9.20
CA ALA A 270 10.24 17.21 -10.26
C ALA A 270 11.24 18.33 -10.60
N ASP A 271 10.79 19.59 -10.62
CA ASP A 271 11.69 20.72 -10.85
C ASP A 271 12.67 20.90 -9.68
N MET A 272 12.18 20.77 -8.44
CA MET A 272 13.04 20.83 -7.25
C MET A 272 14.09 19.72 -7.24
N TRP A 273 13.72 18.50 -7.63
CA TRP A 273 14.66 17.40 -7.79
C TRP A 273 15.73 17.70 -8.83
N ARG A 274 15.34 18.20 -10.01
CA ARG A 274 16.30 18.58 -11.07
C ARG A 274 17.22 19.73 -10.65
N MET A 275 16.69 20.71 -9.94
CA MET A 275 17.44 21.89 -9.49
C MET A 275 18.47 21.53 -8.40
N LEU A 276 18.03 20.85 -7.34
CA LEU A 276 18.92 20.51 -6.22
C LEU A 276 19.85 19.32 -6.54
N GLY A 277 19.43 18.43 -7.43
CA GLY A 277 20.22 17.27 -7.87
C GLY A 277 21.48 17.63 -8.67
N ARG A 278 21.53 18.83 -9.27
CA ARG A 278 22.75 19.33 -9.95
C ARG A 278 23.85 19.80 -8.97
N SER A 279 23.49 20.03 -7.72
CA SER A 279 24.38 20.63 -6.71
C SER A 279 24.91 19.63 -5.69
N SER A 280 24.49 18.37 -5.75
CA SER A 280 24.89 17.31 -4.81
C SER A 280 25.51 16.14 -5.56
N ASP A 281 26.58 15.57 -5.00
CA ASP A 281 27.10 14.26 -5.40
C ASP A 281 26.03 13.21 -5.04
N SER A 282 25.06 13.02 -5.93
CA SER A 282 23.96 12.11 -5.69
C SER A 282 24.52 10.72 -5.39
N ARG A 283 24.24 10.18 -4.20
CA ARG A 283 24.62 8.81 -3.77
C ARG A 283 23.86 7.76 -4.59
N GLN A 284 24.17 7.67 -5.87
CA GLN A 284 23.64 6.64 -6.75
C GLN A 284 24.53 5.40 -6.63
N LEU A 285 23.90 4.23 -6.74
CA LEU A 285 24.66 3.02 -6.99
C LEU A 285 25.37 3.15 -8.33
N SER A 286 26.57 2.58 -8.44
CA SER A 286 27.18 2.37 -9.75
C SER A 286 26.20 1.62 -10.63
N GLY A 287 26.00 2.04 -11.88
CA GLY A 287 25.12 1.36 -12.84
C GLY A 287 25.58 -0.05 -13.25
N ALA A 288 26.60 -0.60 -12.58
CA ALA A 288 27.01 -1.99 -12.71
C ALA A 288 25.91 -2.89 -12.11
N ARG A 289 25.44 -3.85 -12.93
CA ARG A 289 24.40 -4.82 -12.55
C ARG A 289 24.68 -5.55 -11.24
N ASP A 290 25.95 -5.84 -10.96
CA ASP A 290 26.35 -6.51 -9.73
C ASP A 290 26.11 -5.65 -8.50
N ALA A 291 26.34 -4.34 -8.57
CA ALA A 291 26.09 -3.43 -7.45
C ALA A 291 24.59 -3.31 -7.11
N GLU A 292 23.74 -3.23 -8.14
CA GLU A 292 22.29 -3.21 -7.97
C GLU A 292 21.76 -4.50 -7.33
N LEU A 293 22.28 -5.64 -7.79
CA LEU A 293 21.92 -6.95 -7.26
C LEU A 293 22.38 -7.10 -5.81
N GLN A 294 23.61 -6.70 -5.47
CA GLN A 294 24.12 -6.74 -4.09
C GLN A 294 23.29 -5.85 -3.17
N PHE A 295 22.91 -4.65 -3.64
CA PHE A 295 22.02 -3.76 -2.88
C PHE A 295 20.69 -4.44 -2.59
N LEU A 296 20.02 -4.96 -3.62
CA LEU A 296 18.77 -5.71 -3.46
C LEU A 296 18.94 -6.84 -2.44
N ILE A 297 19.92 -7.73 -2.66
CA ILE A 297 20.16 -8.90 -1.81
C ILE A 297 20.34 -8.48 -0.36
N ARG A 298 20.92 -7.32 -0.09
CA ARG A 298 21.17 -6.88 1.28
C ARG A 298 19.91 -6.51 2.05
N PHE A 299 18.91 -5.97 1.37
CA PHE A 299 17.63 -5.58 1.95
C PHE A 299 16.56 -6.67 1.88
N LEU A 300 16.81 -7.77 1.16
CA LEU A 300 15.90 -8.91 1.13
C LEU A 300 15.73 -9.59 2.50
N PRO A 301 14.54 -10.16 2.80
CA PRO A 301 14.32 -10.98 3.98
C PRO A 301 15.34 -12.10 4.09
N ALA A 302 15.79 -12.36 5.33
CA ALA A 302 16.77 -13.39 5.62
C ALA A 302 16.15 -14.54 6.42
N ALA A 303 16.57 -15.77 6.11
CA ALA A 303 16.33 -16.97 6.89
C ALA A 303 17.65 -17.73 7.09
N SER A 304 17.79 -18.43 8.21
CA SER A 304 18.94 -19.32 8.45
C SER A 304 18.49 -20.77 8.35
N ARG A 305 19.22 -21.60 7.61
CA ARG A 305 18.96 -23.04 7.49
C ARG A 305 20.26 -23.82 7.46
N THR A 306 20.19 -25.07 7.91
CA THR A 306 21.25 -26.05 7.71
C THR A 306 21.00 -26.78 6.38
N ILE A 307 22.06 -27.00 5.61
CA ILE A 307 22.00 -27.78 4.39
C ILE A 307 21.78 -29.27 4.73
N GLN A 308 20.77 -29.87 4.13
CA GLN A 308 20.40 -31.28 4.31
C GLN A 308 20.91 -32.14 3.15
N ALA A 309 20.78 -33.47 3.25
CA ALA A 309 21.17 -34.39 2.18
C ALA A 309 20.41 -34.12 0.86
N TYR A 310 19.15 -33.72 0.96
CA TYR A 310 18.31 -33.33 -0.17
C TYR A 310 18.48 -31.86 -0.60
N GLY A 311 19.47 -31.15 -0.06
CA GLY A 311 19.76 -29.75 -0.37
C GLY A 311 19.15 -28.78 0.63
N LEU A 312 18.70 -27.62 0.12
CA LEU A 312 18.12 -26.57 0.92
C LEU A 312 16.60 -26.58 0.77
N THR A 313 15.86 -26.47 1.89
CA THR A 313 14.40 -26.30 1.85
C THR A 313 13.98 -24.98 2.49
N LEU A 314 13.18 -24.22 1.74
CA LEU A 314 12.57 -22.99 2.18
C LEU A 314 11.11 -22.96 1.69
N PHE A 315 10.16 -22.69 2.59
CA PHE A 315 8.72 -22.66 2.28
C PHE A 315 8.18 -23.94 1.62
N HIS A 316 8.66 -25.11 2.04
CA HIS A 316 8.34 -26.42 1.43
C HIS A 316 8.78 -26.57 -0.05
N ILE A 317 9.66 -25.69 -0.52
CA ILE A 317 10.26 -25.73 -1.86
C ILE A 317 11.74 -26.11 -1.71
N ARG A 318 12.22 -26.96 -2.60
CA ARG A 318 13.59 -27.47 -2.55
C ARG A 318 14.48 -26.73 -3.53
N TYR A 319 15.68 -26.41 -3.08
CA TYR A 319 16.71 -25.68 -3.81
C TYR A 319 17.98 -26.51 -3.83
N TRP A 320 18.71 -26.45 -4.95
CA TRP A 320 19.92 -27.24 -5.13
C TRP A 320 21.04 -26.44 -5.79
N HIS A 321 22.25 -26.64 -5.29
CA HIS A 321 23.49 -26.19 -5.90
C HIS A 321 24.61 -27.19 -5.55
N PRO A 322 25.54 -27.52 -6.47
CA PRO A 322 26.61 -28.48 -6.19
C PRO A 322 27.43 -28.21 -4.92
N ILE A 323 27.65 -26.93 -4.58
CA ILE A 323 28.36 -26.50 -3.35
C ILE A 323 27.72 -27.02 -2.06
N PHE A 324 26.42 -27.36 -2.09
CA PHE A 324 25.72 -27.89 -0.93
C PHE A 324 26.29 -29.24 -0.47
N VAL A 325 26.93 -30.00 -1.36
CA VAL A 325 27.66 -31.21 -0.99
C VAL A 325 28.76 -30.88 0.01
N ALA A 326 29.60 -29.88 -0.28
CA ALA A 326 30.67 -29.43 0.61
C ALA A 326 30.14 -28.78 1.90
N TRP A 327 29.10 -27.94 1.80
CA TRP A 327 28.52 -27.27 2.97
C TRP A 327 27.78 -28.23 3.90
N ARG A 328 27.28 -29.36 3.39
CA ARG A 328 26.68 -30.44 4.18
C ARG A 328 27.71 -31.15 5.05
N GLU A 329 28.88 -31.50 4.51
CA GLU A 329 29.93 -32.20 5.27
C GLU A 329 30.35 -31.40 6.51
N SER A 330 30.45 -30.08 6.36
CA SER A 330 30.77 -29.15 7.45
C SER A 330 29.58 -28.77 8.35
N ARG A 331 28.37 -29.32 8.10
CA ARG A 331 27.10 -29.00 8.79
C ARG A 331 26.86 -27.48 8.96
N ARG A 332 27.31 -26.68 7.98
CA ARG A 332 27.25 -25.21 8.08
C ARG A 332 25.81 -24.72 8.05
N THR A 333 25.50 -23.79 8.96
CA THR A 333 24.28 -22.98 8.87
C THR A 333 24.52 -21.88 7.85
N VAL A 334 23.66 -21.80 6.84
CA VAL A 334 23.72 -20.79 5.79
C VAL A 334 22.67 -19.71 6.00
N THR A 335 22.98 -18.48 5.58
CA THR A 335 22.02 -17.39 5.49
C THR A 335 21.44 -17.34 4.09
N ILE A 336 20.12 -17.27 4.00
CA ILE A 336 19.36 -17.29 2.76
C ILE A 336 18.59 -15.98 2.67
N ARG A 337 18.78 -15.26 1.58
CA ARG A 337 17.98 -14.10 1.20
C ARG A 337 17.04 -14.51 0.07
N TYR A 338 15.78 -14.10 0.11
CA TYR A 338 14.80 -14.48 -0.91
C TYR A 338 13.92 -13.30 -1.31
N HIS A 339 13.54 -13.23 -2.59
CA HIS A 339 12.65 -12.18 -3.09
C HIS A 339 11.18 -12.59 -2.86
N PRO A 340 10.37 -11.83 -2.09
CA PRO A 340 8.98 -12.21 -1.82
C PRO A 340 8.10 -12.35 -3.06
N GLU A 341 8.41 -11.64 -4.15
CA GLU A 341 7.66 -11.74 -5.42
C GLU A 341 8.19 -12.81 -6.37
N ASP A 342 9.37 -13.38 -6.11
CA ASP A 342 10.00 -14.39 -6.97
C ASP A 342 10.82 -15.37 -6.12
N LEU A 343 10.22 -16.52 -5.82
CA LEU A 343 10.90 -17.60 -5.10
C LEU A 343 11.74 -18.49 -6.01
N SER A 344 11.77 -18.29 -7.34
CA SER A 344 12.54 -19.15 -8.27
C SER A 344 14.04 -19.17 -8.01
N ARG A 345 14.52 -18.13 -7.34
CA ARG A 345 15.91 -17.96 -6.96
C ARG A 345 15.99 -17.49 -5.51
N VAL A 346 17.00 -17.98 -4.82
CA VAL A 346 17.40 -17.53 -3.49
C VAL A 346 18.90 -17.26 -3.50
N PHE A 347 19.33 -16.36 -2.63
CA PHE A 347 20.72 -15.95 -2.52
C PHE A 347 21.29 -16.47 -1.21
N VAL A 348 22.29 -17.35 -1.30
CA VAL A 348 22.80 -18.10 -0.15
C VAL A 348 24.24 -17.70 0.13
N THR A 349 24.56 -17.48 1.40
CA THR A 349 25.93 -17.28 1.89
C THR A 349 26.23 -18.18 3.08
N ALA A 350 27.44 -18.72 3.14
CA ALA A 350 27.98 -19.49 4.25
C ALA A 350 28.89 -18.65 5.16
N GLY A 351 28.59 -17.35 5.32
CA GLY A 351 29.36 -16.42 6.15
C GLY A 351 30.36 -15.56 5.38
N THR A 352 30.47 -15.76 4.06
CA THR A 352 31.21 -14.89 3.13
C THR A 352 30.42 -13.62 2.79
N ARG A 353 31.09 -12.58 2.30
CA ARG A 353 30.40 -11.39 1.77
C ARG A 353 29.59 -11.71 0.51
N ASP A 354 30.09 -12.64 -0.30
CA ASP A 354 29.46 -13.00 -1.56
C ASP A 354 28.24 -13.90 -1.37
N TYR A 355 27.24 -13.64 -2.20
CA TYR A 355 26.02 -14.42 -2.29
C TYR A 355 26.02 -15.26 -3.55
N LEU A 356 25.64 -16.53 -3.38
CA LEU A 356 25.44 -17.46 -4.47
C LEU A 356 23.96 -17.51 -4.86
N GLU A 357 23.66 -17.32 -6.15
CA GLU A 357 22.32 -17.58 -6.68
C GLU A 357 22.07 -19.09 -6.72
N VAL A 358 20.99 -19.52 -6.07
CA VAL A 358 20.54 -20.91 -6.04
C VAL A 358 19.10 -20.97 -6.53
N ARG A 359 18.84 -21.89 -7.46
CA ARG A 359 17.50 -22.12 -8.04
C ARG A 359 16.82 -23.33 -7.44
N TYR A 360 15.57 -23.54 -7.83
CA TYR A 360 14.84 -24.77 -7.52
C TYR A 360 15.64 -26.02 -7.90
N ALA A 361 15.49 -27.08 -7.10
CA ALA A 361 16.04 -28.38 -7.43
C ALA A 361 15.38 -28.97 -8.69
N ASP A 362 14.10 -28.67 -8.94
CA ASP A 362 13.41 -28.98 -10.19
C ASP A 362 13.24 -27.70 -11.02
N MET A 363 14.12 -27.52 -12.01
CA MET A 363 14.14 -26.33 -12.88
C MET A 363 12.91 -26.21 -13.80
N ARG A 364 12.08 -27.26 -13.92
CA ARG A 364 10.85 -27.21 -14.71
C ARG A 364 9.73 -26.44 -14.02
N ARG A 365 9.88 -26.15 -12.71
CA ARG A 365 8.87 -25.45 -11.93
C ARG A 365 8.82 -23.97 -12.31
N PRO A 366 7.62 -23.39 -12.48
CA PRO A 366 7.50 -21.96 -12.78
C PRO A 366 7.87 -21.10 -11.57
N ALA A 367 8.28 -19.87 -11.82
CA ALA A 367 8.45 -18.89 -10.74
C ALA A 367 7.10 -18.64 -10.03
N ILE A 368 7.13 -18.61 -8.70
CA ILE A 368 5.97 -18.30 -7.85
C ILE A 368 6.38 -17.29 -6.79
N SER A 369 5.45 -16.44 -6.38
CA SER A 369 5.64 -15.51 -5.26
C SER A 369 5.40 -16.20 -3.92
N LEU A 370 5.90 -15.59 -2.84
CA LEU A 370 5.60 -16.01 -1.47
C LEU A 370 4.10 -15.90 -1.15
N PHE A 371 3.41 -14.94 -1.78
CA PHE A 371 1.96 -14.80 -1.63
C PHE A 371 1.21 -16.00 -2.25
N GLU A 372 1.55 -16.37 -3.50
CA GLU A 372 0.97 -17.55 -4.16
C GLU A 372 1.27 -18.83 -3.36
N GLN A 373 2.51 -18.98 -2.91
CA GLN A 373 2.93 -20.11 -2.07
C GLN A 373 2.10 -20.21 -0.78
N ARG A 374 1.92 -19.09 -0.05
CA ARG A 374 1.12 -19.05 1.19
C ARG A 374 -0.36 -19.29 0.92
N THR A 375 -0.88 -18.78 -0.19
CA THR A 375 -2.28 -18.96 -0.58
C THR A 375 -2.57 -20.41 -0.91
N ALA A 376 -1.69 -21.07 -1.67
CA ALA A 376 -1.75 -22.51 -1.92
C ALA A 376 -1.66 -23.32 -0.61
N LEU A 377 -0.74 -22.98 0.30
CA LEU A 377 -0.66 -23.64 1.61
C LEU A 377 -1.95 -23.51 2.43
N LYS A 378 -2.59 -22.34 2.42
CA LYS A 378 -3.87 -22.14 3.12
C LYS A 378 -4.96 -23.01 2.49
N ALA A 379 -5.05 -23.06 1.17
CA ALA A 379 -6.02 -23.90 0.45
C ALA A 379 -5.84 -25.40 0.75
N ILE A 380 -4.60 -25.91 0.65
CA ILE A 380 -4.27 -27.30 0.95
C ILE A 380 -4.64 -27.67 2.39
N ARG A 381 -4.38 -26.77 3.35
CA ARG A 381 -4.74 -26.99 4.76
C ARG A 381 -6.24 -26.96 4.99
N SER A 382 -6.98 -26.09 4.30
CA SER A 382 -8.45 -26.05 4.40
C SER A 382 -9.13 -27.28 3.82
N GLU A 383 -8.50 -27.95 2.85
CA GLU A 383 -8.95 -29.24 2.29
C GLU A 383 -8.63 -30.44 3.19
N GLY A 384 -8.05 -30.22 4.38
CA GLY A 384 -7.77 -31.26 5.36
C GLY A 384 -6.55 -32.14 5.04
N GLN A 385 -5.72 -31.78 4.06
CA GLN A 385 -4.54 -32.55 3.74
C GLN A 385 -3.46 -32.42 4.82
N ARG A 386 -3.00 -33.56 5.36
CA ARG A 386 -1.98 -33.63 6.40
C ARG A 386 -0.55 -33.52 5.86
N THR A 387 -0.30 -33.98 4.64
CA THR A 387 1.05 -34.01 4.04
C THR A 387 1.20 -32.94 2.96
N ILE A 388 2.06 -31.97 3.22
CA ILE A 388 2.35 -30.87 2.29
C ILE A 388 3.58 -31.25 1.46
N SER A 389 3.38 -31.51 0.17
CA SER A 389 4.47 -31.75 -0.78
C SER A 389 4.72 -30.55 -1.69
N GLU A 390 5.97 -30.38 -2.13
CA GLU A 390 6.35 -29.38 -3.12
C GLU A 390 5.50 -29.49 -4.40
N ALA A 391 5.30 -30.71 -4.91
CA ALA A 391 4.50 -30.95 -6.10
C ALA A 391 3.04 -30.52 -5.95
N LEU A 392 2.46 -30.71 -4.77
CA LEU A 392 1.10 -30.26 -4.48
C LEU A 392 1.00 -28.74 -4.48
N ILE A 393 1.94 -28.03 -3.84
CA ILE A 393 1.98 -26.56 -3.83
C ILE A 393 1.98 -26.01 -5.25
N PHE A 394 2.87 -26.50 -6.11
CA PHE A 394 2.96 -26.01 -7.49
C PHE A 394 1.72 -26.34 -8.32
N ARG A 395 1.09 -27.51 -8.13
CA ARG A 395 -0.17 -27.85 -8.80
C ARG A 395 -1.30 -26.90 -8.38
N THR A 396 -1.47 -26.67 -7.08
CA THR A 396 -2.49 -25.74 -6.57
C THR A 396 -2.27 -24.32 -7.09
N VAL A 397 -1.02 -23.84 -7.13
CA VAL A 397 -0.72 -22.51 -7.72
C VAL A 397 -1.06 -22.48 -9.22
N GLU A 398 -0.74 -23.54 -9.97
CA GLU A 398 -1.06 -23.59 -11.39
C GLU A 398 -2.58 -23.62 -11.65
N GLU A 399 -3.33 -24.39 -10.86
CA GLU A 399 -4.80 -24.41 -10.90
C GLU A 399 -5.38 -23.01 -10.60
N GLN A 400 -4.90 -22.35 -9.54
CA GLN A 400 -5.27 -20.98 -9.21
C GLN A 400 -4.97 -20.02 -10.38
N ARG A 401 -3.78 -20.11 -10.99
CA ARG A 401 -3.41 -19.30 -12.16
C ARG A 401 -4.32 -19.57 -13.37
N ARG A 402 -4.68 -20.82 -13.64
CA ARG A 402 -5.63 -21.19 -14.71
C ARG A 402 -7.00 -20.57 -14.46
N VAL A 403 -7.47 -20.57 -13.22
CA VAL A 403 -8.72 -19.89 -12.83
C VAL A 403 -8.63 -18.39 -13.11
N ILE A 404 -7.54 -17.69 -12.73
CA ILE A 404 -7.34 -16.26 -13.08
C ILE A 404 -7.38 -16.07 -14.58
N ALA A 405 -6.62 -16.86 -15.33
CA ALA A 405 -6.48 -16.68 -16.77
C ALA A 405 -7.83 -16.84 -17.48
N ASN A 406 -8.63 -17.82 -17.07
CA ASN A 406 -9.99 -18.04 -17.58
C ASN A 406 -10.93 -16.89 -17.21
N ALA A 407 -10.87 -16.40 -15.97
CA ALA A 407 -11.66 -15.25 -15.54
C ALA A 407 -11.30 -13.98 -16.34
N ARG A 408 -10.01 -13.68 -16.53
CA ARG A 408 -9.52 -12.57 -17.36
C ARG A 408 -10.03 -12.68 -18.80
N ARG A 409 -9.96 -13.87 -19.41
CA ARG A 409 -10.48 -14.12 -20.76
C ARG A 409 -12.00 -13.91 -20.82
N ALA A 410 -12.75 -14.37 -19.82
CA ALA A 410 -14.20 -14.17 -19.73
C ALA A 410 -14.56 -12.69 -19.61
N THR A 411 -13.90 -11.93 -18.73
CA THR A 411 -14.11 -10.47 -18.60
C THR A 411 -13.73 -9.72 -19.88
N ALA A 412 -12.63 -10.08 -20.53
CA ALA A 412 -12.22 -9.47 -21.80
C ALA A 412 -13.24 -9.76 -22.93
N ARG A 413 -13.76 -11.00 -23.01
CA ARG A 413 -14.83 -11.37 -23.94
C ARG A 413 -16.12 -10.59 -23.67
N ALA A 414 -16.50 -10.44 -22.40
CA ALA A 414 -17.66 -9.63 -22.00
C ALA A 414 -17.49 -8.16 -22.40
N ARG A 415 -16.32 -7.55 -22.14
CA ARG A 415 -15.98 -6.18 -22.57
C ARG A 415 -15.98 -6.00 -24.09
N ARG A 416 -15.51 -6.99 -24.86
CA ARG A 416 -15.58 -6.97 -26.34
C ARG A 416 -17.01 -7.07 -26.85
N ARG A 417 -17.85 -7.93 -26.24
CA ARG A 417 -19.28 -8.05 -26.58
C ARG A 417 -20.07 -6.78 -26.24
N SER A 418 -19.76 -6.11 -25.11
CA SER A 418 -20.37 -4.83 -24.76
C SER A 418 -19.91 -3.69 -25.67
N ARG A 419 -18.63 -3.66 -26.08
CA ARG A 419 -18.13 -2.72 -27.11
C ARG A 419 -18.79 -2.91 -28.47
N LYS A 420 -19.03 -4.16 -28.90
CA LYS A 420 -19.77 -4.45 -30.15
C LYS A 420 -21.27 -4.09 -30.09
N LYS A 421 -21.83 -3.85 -28.90
CA LYS A 421 -23.20 -3.32 -28.74
C LYS A 421 -23.27 -1.79 -28.79
N TYR A 422 -22.13 -1.10 -28.72
CA TYR A 422 -22.07 0.33 -28.95
C TYR A 422 -21.90 0.56 -30.45
N VAL A 423 -23.00 0.78 -31.13
CA VAL A 423 -23.00 1.31 -32.50
C VAL A 423 -22.42 2.74 -32.39
N PRO A 424 -21.33 3.09 -33.10
CA PRO A 424 -20.82 4.46 -33.14
C PRO A 424 -21.96 5.44 -33.46
N LEU A 425 -21.97 6.62 -32.86
CA LEU A 425 -23.02 7.62 -33.10
C LEU A 425 -23.14 7.93 -34.61
N ASP A 426 -22.03 7.89 -35.33
CA ASP A 426 -21.96 8.09 -36.78
C ASP A 426 -22.71 7.00 -37.56
N GLU A 427 -22.63 5.74 -37.13
CA GLU A 427 -23.31 4.60 -37.76
C GLU A 427 -24.81 4.58 -37.39
N VAL A 428 -25.20 5.16 -36.24
CA VAL A 428 -26.61 5.44 -35.91
C VAL A 428 -27.15 6.61 -36.74
N LEU A 429 -26.36 7.67 -36.91
CA LEU A 429 -26.73 8.85 -37.71
C LEU A 429 -26.89 8.48 -39.18
N GLU A 430 -26.01 7.66 -39.76
CA GLU A 430 -26.16 7.16 -41.14
C GLU A 430 -27.46 6.37 -41.32
N ARG A 431 -27.80 5.49 -40.37
CA ARG A 431 -29.07 4.72 -40.42
C ARG A 431 -30.30 5.60 -40.27
N VAL A 432 -30.24 6.66 -39.46
CA VAL A 432 -31.34 7.62 -39.28
C VAL A 432 -31.51 8.51 -40.52
N VAL A 433 -30.42 8.88 -41.20
CA VAL A 433 -30.45 9.65 -42.45
C VAL A 433 -31.00 8.80 -43.60
N GLN A 434 -30.60 7.53 -43.72
CA GLN A 434 -31.15 6.60 -44.71
C GLN A 434 -32.65 6.34 -44.52
N PHE A 435 -33.12 6.22 -43.28
CA PHE A 435 -34.54 6.03 -43.00
C PHE A 435 -35.38 7.26 -43.42
N ARG A 436 -34.83 8.48 -43.30
CA ARG A 436 -35.53 9.71 -43.75
C ARG A 436 -35.58 9.86 -45.27
N SER A 437 -34.60 9.34 -46.00
CA SER A 437 -34.63 9.36 -47.48
C SER A 437 -35.60 8.35 -48.09
N GLU A 438 -36.00 7.31 -47.35
CA GLU A 438 -36.96 6.30 -47.84
C GLU A 438 -38.43 6.68 -47.57
N THR A 439 -38.70 7.61 -46.65
CA THR A 439 -40.07 8.08 -46.32
C THR A 439 -40.48 9.42 -46.96
N SER A 440 -39.64 10.04 -47.78
CA SER A 440 -39.98 11.30 -48.48
C SER A 440 -40.79 11.07 -49.76
N GLY A 441 -41.97 10.48 -49.60
CA GLY A 441 -42.90 10.20 -50.70
C GLY A 441 -44.30 9.82 -50.25
N HIS A 442 -44.88 10.55 -49.28
CA HIS A 442 -46.32 10.58 -49.05
C HIS A 442 -46.72 12.03 -48.69
N ASP A 443 -47.71 12.55 -49.42
CA ASP A 443 -48.24 13.90 -49.29
C ASP A 443 -48.76 14.16 -47.87
N ILE A 444 -48.35 15.28 -47.27
CA ILE A 444 -48.88 15.75 -45.99
C ILE A 444 -50.11 16.61 -46.30
N GLU A 445 -51.30 16.10 -45.99
CA GLU A 445 -52.53 16.90 -45.92
C GLU A 445 -52.34 18.01 -44.89
N THR A 446 -52.52 19.26 -45.32
CA THR A 446 -52.54 20.44 -44.44
C THR A 446 -53.78 20.42 -43.56
N VAL A 447 -53.57 20.29 -42.24
CA VAL A 447 -54.62 20.37 -41.21
C VAL A 447 -55.05 21.83 -41.04
N ASP A 448 -56.35 22.09 -41.20
CA ASP A 448 -56.99 23.38 -40.94
C ASP A 448 -57.30 23.51 -39.44
N TYR A 449 -56.78 24.57 -38.82
CA TYR A 449 -56.88 24.82 -37.38
C TYR A 449 -58.14 25.59 -36.96
N ASP A 450 -58.96 26.04 -37.91
CA ASP A 450 -60.19 26.81 -37.61
C ASP A 450 -61.44 25.93 -37.44
N ALA A 451 -61.31 24.61 -37.55
CA ALA A 451 -62.41 23.67 -37.32
C ALA A 451 -62.71 23.51 -35.80
N PRO A 452 -63.98 23.55 -35.37
CA PRO A 452 -64.32 23.39 -33.96
C PRO A 452 -63.97 21.98 -33.45
N VAL A 453 -63.30 21.93 -32.30
CA VAL A 453 -62.81 20.70 -31.66
C VAL A 453 -63.99 19.79 -31.31
N GLN A 454 -64.01 18.59 -31.90
CA GLN A 454 -64.97 17.55 -31.57
C GLN A 454 -64.56 16.89 -30.25
N ALA A 455 -65.37 17.04 -29.21
CA ALA A 455 -65.12 16.37 -27.92
C ALA A 455 -65.43 14.87 -28.05
N PHE A 456 -64.47 14.02 -27.69
CA PHE A 456 -64.66 12.57 -27.61
C PHE A 456 -65.05 12.17 -26.19
N ASP A 457 -66.01 11.24 -26.08
CA ASP A 457 -66.54 10.74 -24.82
C ASP A 457 -65.48 10.02 -23.98
N VAL A 458 -65.46 10.32 -22.68
CA VAL A 458 -64.54 9.74 -21.70
C VAL A 458 -65.12 8.42 -21.19
N GLU A 459 -64.48 7.30 -21.51
CA GLU A 459 -64.77 6.03 -20.83
C GLU A 459 -64.32 6.10 -19.36
N GLN A 460 -65.28 6.00 -18.45
CA GLN A 460 -65.04 5.84 -17.01
C GLN A 460 -64.71 4.38 -16.70
N TRP A 461 -63.54 4.13 -16.09
CA TRP A 461 -63.27 2.99 -15.22
C TRP A 461 -62.40 3.41 -14.04
#